data_AF-A0A0D0CKA1-F1
#
_entry.id   AF-A0A0D0CKA1-F1
#
_cell.length_a   1.000
_cell.length_b   1.000
_cell.length_c   1.000
_cell.angle_alpha   90.00
_cell.angle_beta   90.00
_cell.angle_gamma   90.00
#
_symmetry.space_group_name_H-M   'P 1'
#
loop_
_entity.id
_entity.type
_entity.pdbx_description
1 polymer ?
#
loop_
_entity_poly.entity_id
_entity_poly.type
_entity_poly.pdbx_seq_one_letter_code
_entity_poly.pdbx_strand_id
1 'polypeptide(L)'
;MTKKLIDNSQFKKHAAPSFKNKDQLHDFIDTLPHGVSWMSTEITIDGYQSVNPINLIYRDGLNEVMSMFSNPIFANHMMYNLHIIQNCGEQEFGEFFTGQYVWVLQKEPPSSL
;
A
#
# COMPACT_ATOMS: atom_id res chain seq x y z
N MET A 1 17.22 -16.62 1.26
CA MET A 1 16.20 -16.01 2.15
C MET A 1 14.86 -16.67 1.87
N THR A 2 14.40 -17.52 2.79
CA THR A 2 13.17 -18.31 2.63
C THR A 2 11.97 -17.44 2.97
N LYS A 3 11.10 -17.15 2.00
CA LYS A 3 9.82 -16.46 2.24
C LYS A 3 8.95 -17.36 3.12
N LYS A 4 8.77 -17.00 4.39
CA LYS A 4 7.79 -17.65 5.27
C LYS A 4 6.42 -17.25 4.74
N LEU A 5 5.68 -18.20 4.16
CA LEU A 5 4.29 -18.01 3.76
C LEU A 5 3.49 -17.67 5.02
N ILE A 6 2.94 -16.46 5.07
CA ILE A 6 2.04 -16.05 6.15
C ILE A 6 0.73 -16.81 5.93
N ASP A 7 0.36 -17.66 6.88
CA ASP A 7 -0.95 -18.32 6.88
C ASP A 7 -2.03 -17.29 7.22
N ASN A 8 -2.81 -16.91 6.21
CA ASN A 8 -3.86 -15.92 6.32
C ASN A 8 -5.25 -16.53 6.56
N SER A 9 -5.32 -17.82 6.89
CA SER A 9 -6.58 -18.52 7.17
C SER A 9 -7.41 -17.88 8.28
N GLN A 10 -6.75 -17.24 9.26
CA GLN A 10 -7.39 -16.54 10.37
C GLN A 10 -8.18 -15.29 9.94
N PHE A 11 -7.73 -14.57 8.91
CA PHE A 11 -8.37 -13.35 8.44
C PHE A 11 -9.62 -13.64 7.57
N LYS A 12 -9.75 -14.87 7.05
CA LYS A 12 -10.92 -15.27 6.25
C LYS A 12 -12.15 -15.63 7.09
N LYS A 13 -12.01 -15.87 8.39
CA LYS A 13 -13.10 -16.41 9.24
C LYS A 13 -13.75 -15.41 10.20
N HIS A 14 -13.15 -14.23 10.43
CA HIS A 14 -13.65 -13.30 11.44
C HIS A 14 -13.71 -11.87 10.89
N ALA A 15 -14.88 -11.47 10.39
CA ALA A 15 -15.18 -10.06 10.12
C ALA A 15 -15.21 -9.21 11.42
N ALA A 16 -15.22 -9.85 12.59
CA ALA A 16 -15.09 -9.22 13.90
C ALA A 16 -14.40 -10.18 14.89
N PRO A 17 -13.12 -9.96 15.25
CA PRO A 17 -12.46 -10.76 16.28
C PRO A 17 -13.09 -10.47 17.66
N SER A 18 -13.21 -11.50 18.49
CA SER A 18 -13.72 -11.42 19.87
C SER A 18 -12.70 -12.03 20.82
N PHE A 19 -12.47 -11.39 21.96
CA PHE A 19 -11.42 -11.75 22.92
C PHE A 19 -12.03 -12.05 24.27
N LYS A 20 -11.59 -13.13 24.93
CA LYS A 20 -12.10 -13.51 26.27
C LYS A 20 -11.54 -12.62 27.37
N ASN A 21 -10.35 -12.05 27.18
CA ASN A 21 -9.68 -11.18 28.14
C ASN A 21 -8.67 -10.26 27.43
N LYS A 22 -8.06 -9.34 28.20
CA LYS A 22 -7.06 -8.39 27.69
C LYS A 22 -5.79 -9.08 27.18
N ASP A 23 -5.37 -10.20 27.78
CA ASP A 23 -4.11 -10.86 27.43
C ASP A 23 -4.22 -11.47 26.04
N GLN A 24 -5.37 -12.08 25.70
CA GLN A 24 -5.66 -12.56 24.35
C GLN A 24 -5.73 -11.44 23.31
N LEU A 25 -6.18 -10.24 23.69
CA LEU A 25 -6.15 -9.08 22.81
C LEU A 25 -4.71 -8.64 22.53
N HIS A 26 -3.86 -8.56 23.57
CA HIS A 26 -2.46 -8.21 23.43
C HIS A 26 -1.70 -9.24 22.59
N ASP A 27 -1.86 -10.53 22.88
CA ASP A 27 -1.28 -11.62 22.08
C ASP A 27 -1.71 -11.51 20.61
N PHE A 28 -2.99 -11.22 20.35
CA PHE A 28 -3.47 -11.03 18.98
C PHE A 28 -2.82 -9.82 18.30
N ILE A 29 -2.73 -8.67 18.98
CA ILE A 29 -2.06 -7.47 18.45
C ILE A 29 -0.59 -7.78 18.11
N ASP A 30 0.11 -8.53 18.97
CA ASP A 30 1.51 -8.91 18.77
C ASP A 30 1.70 -9.88 17.58
N THR A 31 0.66 -10.62 17.21
CA THR A 31 0.65 -11.45 15.98
C THR A 31 0.31 -10.69 14.71
N LEU A 32 -0.18 -9.44 14.80
CA LEU A 32 -0.45 -8.64 13.61
C LEU A 32 0.86 -8.41 12.85
N PRO A 33 0.85 -8.50 11.51
CA PRO A 33 2.04 -8.22 10.73
C PRO A 33 2.51 -6.80 11.05
N HIS A 34 3.75 -6.68 11.49
CA HIS A 34 4.35 -5.38 11.71
C HIS A 34 4.39 -4.63 10.37
N GLY A 35 3.89 -3.39 10.39
CA GLY A 35 4.01 -2.48 9.25
C GLY A 35 5.48 -2.09 8.99
N VAL A 36 5.70 -1.25 8.00
CA VAL A 36 7.02 -0.72 7.73
C VAL A 36 7.49 0.11 8.91
N SER A 37 8.70 -0.16 9.38
CA SER A 37 9.28 0.53 10.52
C SER A 37 9.43 2.03 10.24
N TRP A 38 9.19 2.84 11.27
CA TRP A 38 9.56 4.25 11.25
C TRP A 38 11.08 4.39 11.19
N MET A 39 11.53 5.35 10.38
CA MET A 39 12.92 5.73 10.21
C MET A 39 13.09 7.19 10.68
N SER A 40 14.28 7.52 11.12
CA SER A 40 14.67 8.88 11.49
C SER A 40 15.99 9.19 10.84
N THR A 41 16.09 10.33 10.15
CA THR A 41 17.35 10.86 9.64
C THR A 41 17.49 12.31 10.05
N GLU A 42 18.69 12.70 10.45
CA GLU A 42 18.99 14.11 10.65
C GLU A 42 19.03 14.80 9.27
N ILE A 43 18.45 15.98 9.17
CA ILE A 43 18.48 16.80 7.95
C ILE A 43 19.09 18.17 8.25
N THR A 44 19.84 18.67 7.28
CA THR A 44 20.40 20.03 7.29
C THR A 44 19.75 20.84 6.18
N ILE A 45 19.40 22.09 6.48
CA ILE A 45 18.82 23.01 5.50
C ILE A 45 19.81 24.15 5.30
N ASP A 46 20.33 24.30 4.09
CA ASP A 46 21.31 25.33 3.77
C ASP A 46 20.75 26.73 4.07
N GLY A 47 21.56 27.54 4.75
CA GLY A 47 21.18 28.88 5.19
C GLY A 47 20.31 28.91 6.46
N TYR A 48 19.98 27.76 7.06
CA TYR A 48 19.24 27.68 8.31
C TYR A 48 20.05 26.95 9.39
N GLN A 49 20.53 27.70 10.39
CA GLN A 49 21.15 27.09 11.57
C GLN A 49 20.10 26.82 12.63
N SER A 50 19.89 25.55 12.97
CA SER A 50 19.10 25.15 14.11
C SER A 50 19.97 25.00 15.35
N VAL A 51 19.41 25.32 16.52
CA VAL A 51 20.09 25.14 17.81
C VAL A 51 20.20 23.65 18.17
N ASN A 52 19.25 22.84 17.71
CA ASN A 52 19.20 21.39 17.93
C ASN A 52 19.08 20.66 16.58
N PRO A 53 19.58 19.41 16.47
CA PRO A 53 19.39 18.57 15.29
C PRO A 53 17.94 18.47 14.84
N ILE A 54 17.70 18.67 13.53
CA ILE A 54 16.37 18.48 12.93
C ILE A 54 16.30 17.04 12.44
N ASN A 55 15.41 16.25 13.04
CA ASN A 55 15.17 14.87 12.61
C ASN A 55 13.92 14.78 11.73
N LEU A 56 14.10 14.29 10.51
CA LEU A 56 13.01 13.86 9.65
C LEU A 56 12.60 12.44 10.03
N ILE A 57 11.38 12.29 10.53
CA ILE A 57 10.77 11.00 10.83
C ILE A 57 9.90 10.60 9.64
N TYR A 58 10.17 9.46 9.03
CA TYR A 58 9.49 9.00 7.82
C TYR A 58 9.37 7.48 7.79
N ARG A 59 8.57 6.97 6.86
CA ARG A 59 8.57 5.56 6.46
C ARG A 59 9.06 5.46 5.04
N ASP A 60 9.80 4.41 4.71
CA ASP A 60 10.21 4.17 3.33
C ASP A 60 8.97 3.95 2.46
N GLY A 61 8.72 4.88 1.55
CA GLY A 61 7.49 4.89 0.75
C GLY A 61 7.35 3.66 -0.16
N LEU A 62 8.47 3.14 -0.67
CA LEU A 62 8.45 1.93 -1.50
C LEU A 62 8.04 0.72 -0.66
N ASN A 63 8.66 0.55 0.51
CA ASN A 63 8.30 -0.51 1.44
C ASN A 63 6.86 -0.37 1.92
N GLU A 64 6.36 0.85 2.13
CA GLU A 64 4.99 1.09 2.59
C GLU A 64 3.98 0.62 1.55
N VAL A 65 4.22 1.00 0.28
CA VAL A 65 3.41 0.57 -0.86
C VAL A 65 3.49 -0.95 -1.05
N MET A 66 4.69 -1.53 -0.99
CA MET A 66 4.87 -2.98 -1.11
C MET A 66 4.19 -3.74 0.03
N SER A 67 4.25 -3.22 1.27
CA SER A 67 3.59 -3.80 2.44
C SER A 67 2.07 -3.74 2.31
N MET A 68 1.53 -2.59 1.90
CA MET A 68 0.10 -2.39 1.66
C MET A 68 -0.43 -3.35 0.61
N PHE A 69 0.25 -3.48 -0.52
CA PHE A 69 -0.15 -4.39 -1.60
C PHE A 69 0.19 -5.86 -1.34
N SER A 70 1.08 -6.15 -0.39
CA SER A 70 1.32 -7.53 0.08
C SER A 70 0.22 -8.02 1.02
N ASN A 71 -0.70 -7.16 1.46
CA ASN A 71 -1.82 -7.57 2.30
C ASN A 71 -2.81 -8.41 1.46
N PRO A 72 -3.04 -9.68 1.83
CA PRO A 72 -3.91 -10.61 1.10
C PRO A 72 -5.36 -10.16 1.00
N ILE A 73 -5.82 -9.26 1.90
CA ILE A 73 -7.16 -8.65 1.79
C ILE A 73 -7.27 -7.93 0.45
N PHE A 74 -6.24 -7.22 0.01
CA PHE A 74 -6.26 -6.49 -1.25
C PHE A 74 -5.86 -7.36 -2.45
N ALA A 75 -5.38 -8.59 -2.26
CA ALA A 75 -4.91 -9.45 -3.36
C ALA A 75 -5.96 -9.66 -4.46
N ASN A 76 -7.25 -9.73 -4.09
CA ASN A 76 -8.36 -9.88 -5.04
C ASN A 76 -8.99 -8.55 -5.48
N HIS A 77 -8.58 -7.43 -4.87
CA HIS A 77 -9.10 -6.09 -5.16
C HIS A 77 -8.10 -5.23 -5.94
N MET A 78 -6.86 -5.68 -6.10
CA MET A 78 -5.88 -5.07 -6.98
C MET A 78 -6.12 -5.49 -8.43
N MET A 79 -6.77 -4.61 -9.20
CA MET A 79 -6.86 -4.77 -10.65
C MET A 79 -5.65 -4.13 -11.34
N TYR A 80 -4.77 -4.98 -11.86
CA TYR A 80 -3.62 -4.57 -12.68
C TYR A 80 -3.94 -4.49 -14.17
N ASN A 81 -5.04 -5.13 -14.59
CA ASN A 81 -5.50 -5.09 -15.96
C ASN A 81 -6.37 -3.84 -16.18
N LEU A 82 -6.23 -3.25 -17.37
CA LEU A 82 -7.04 -2.12 -17.81
C LEU A 82 -8.52 -2.51 -17.82
N HIS A 83 -9.34 -1.77 -17.08
CA HIS A 83 -10.80 -1.89 -17.19
C HIS A 83 -11.28 -0.93 -18.28
N ILE A 84 -11.87 -1.46 -19.36
CA ILE A 84 -12.47 -0.64 -20.41
C ILE A 84 -13.97 -0.55 -20.12
N ILE A 85 -14.45 0.66 -19.93
CA ILE A 85 -15.86 0.98 -19.69
C ILE A 85 -16.40 1.65 -20.95
N GLN A 86 -17.56 1.19 -21.42
CA GLN A 86 -18.29 1.83 -22.51
C GLN A 86 -19.38 2.70 -21.87
N ASN A 87 -19.24 4.02 -21.96
CA ASN A 87 -20.19 4.97 -21.39
C ASN A 87 -20.70 5.90 -22.49
N CYS A 88 -22.01 5.90 -22.75
CA CYS A 88 -22.65 6.77 -23.74
C CYS A 88 -22.03 6.77 -25.15
N GLY A 89 -21.38 5.67 -25.57
CA GLY A 89 -20.71 5.56 -26.88
C GLY A 89 -19.24 6.01 -26.88
N GLU A 90 -18.72 6.45 -25.75
CA GLU A 90 -17.30 6.74 -25.55
C GLU A 90 -16.62 5.61 -24.76
N GLN A 91 -15.35 5.39 -25.09
CA GLN A 91 -14.51 4.42 -24.39
C GLN A 91 -13.79 5.14 -23.25
N GLU A 92 -14.14 4.78 -22.02
CA GLU A 92 -13.47 5.24 -20.80
C GLU A 92 -12.55 4.13 -20.27
N PHE A 93 -11.40 4.54 -19.73
CA PHE A 93 -10.53 3.64 -18.98
C PHE A 93 -10.87 3.79 -17.49
N GLY A 94 -11.33 2.71 -16.86
CA GLY A 94 -11.63 2.66 -15.42
C GLY A 94 -10.36 2.66 -14.55
N GLU A 95 -10.52 2.40 -13.25
CA GLU A 95 -9.39 2.37 -12.31
C GLU A 95 -8.50 1.14 -12.54
N PHE A 96 -7.19 1.34 -12.67
CA PHE A 96 -6.19 0.27 -12.72
C PHE A 96 -4.91 0.69 -12.01
N PHE A 97 -4.25 -0.25 -11.34
CA PHE A 97 -3.09 -0.01 -10.49
C PHE A 97 -1.77 -0.28 -11.23
N THR A 98 -1.59 0.26 -12.45
CA THR A 98 -0.32 0.15 -13.20
C THR A 98 0.14 1.49 -13.78
N GLY A 99 1.21 2.06 -13.20
CA GLY A 99 1.80 3.31 -13.69
C GLY A 99 2.43 3.19 -15.09
N GLN A 100 2.98 2.03 -15.43
CA GLN A 100 3.61 1.79 -16.73
C GLN A 100 2.59 1.88 -17.88
N TYR A 101 1.35 1.42 -17.65
CA TYR A 101 0.32 1.37 -18.68
C TYR A 101 -0.29 2.75 -18.93
N VAL A 102 -0.45 3.57 -17.88
CA VAL A 102 -0.83 4.99 -18.00
C VAL A 102 0.15 5.73 -18.93
N TRP A 103 1.45 5.48 -18.77
CA TRP A 103 2.50 6.13 -19.59
C TRP A 103 2.43 5.76 -21.07
N VAL A 104 2.01 4.53 -21.39
CA VAL A 104 1.81 4.08 -22.77
C VAL A 104 0.54 4.69 -23.37
N LEU A 105 -0.55 4.72 -22.61
CA LEU A 105 -1.82 5.31 -23.05
C LEU A 105 -1.70 6.81 -23.37
N GLN A 106 -0.86 7.56 -22.64
CA GLN A 106 -0.62 8.98 -22.92
C GLN A 106 0.14 9.24 -24.24
N LYS A 107 0.91 8.27 -24.73
CA LYS A 107 1.65 8.40 -25.99
C LYS A 107 0.77 8.24 -27.22
N GLU A 108 -0.31 7.49 -27.09
CA GLU A 108 -1.27 7.24 -28.16
C GLU A 108 -2.65 7.76 -27.72
N PRO A 109 -2.85 9.09 -27.69
CA PRO A 109 -4.17 9.63 -27.45
C PRO A 109 -5.14 9.08 -28.51
N PRO A 110 -6.39 8.75 -28.16
CA PRO A 110 -7.36 8.29 -29.14
C PRO A 110 -7.42 9.33 -30.26
N SER A 111 -7.19 8.87 -31.49
CA SER A 111 -7.34 9.71 -32.68
C SER A 111 -8.73 10.31 -32.63
N SER A 112 -8.78 11.64 -32.49
CA SER A 112 -9.99 12.45 -32.49
C SER A 112 -10.95 11.97 -33.57
N LEU A 113 -12.17 11.61 -33.17
CA LEU A 113 -13.31 11.41 -34.06
C LEU A 113 -13.55 12.64 -34.94
#